data_AF-P44744-F1
#
_entry.id   AF-P44744-F1
#
_cell.length_a   1.000
_cell.length_b   1.000
_cell.length_c   1.000
_cell.angle_alpha   90.00
_cell.angle_beta   90.00
_cell.angle_gamma   90.00
#
_symmetry.space_group_name_H-M   'P 1'
#
loop_
_entity.id
_entity.type
_entity.pdbx_description
1 polymer ?
#
loop_
_entity_poly.entity_id
_entity_poly.type
_entity_poly.pdbx_seq_one_letter_code
_entity_poly.pdbx_strand_id
1 'polypeptide(L)'
;MLASLQDILDTVKANNLTYHQKLMTLGNIAERLFDPRDLLGYTDEEWGFLQNQMICDLCEGYAIYRPRYILPDYNVYIQKGCEFLELPPPKDLDEALDGLLILYSHVPSITTYPVYIGRLDVLLEPFITDEEKDYIKIKRFLNHIDKTVPDSFCHANIGPYDTKAGRLILRAVIDLEAPTPNMTIRYDKSKTSREFAELAAKACLLVSKPSFANDAYYISDLGEEYGVASCYNALPECGGAYTLTRLRLGTIARTCKSADEMLNELLPRVAKCALSTMDKRHKFVVEESNFFNSSFLEKEGFIKRTNFTGMFAIVGLADATNHLLQCEGLNETFGKSVRGDEIATAIMDKLKEITDAHEGVYAERTGNRYLLHAQVGASNHEEDKRNAPAHRIRVGEEPTLLAHLKQSAPFHKYFPSGTGDLFAFDQTYVDHCDAVVDIIDGAFSLGYRYITTYLKNTDLIRVTGYLVKKSEVEKYRKGEVALRDTTWYGSGTDECANVFDRQLRDEKDVIAEK
;
A
#
# COMPACT_ATOMS: atom_id res chain seq x y z
N MET A 1 18.57 -1.22 6.74
CA MET A 1 19.99 -1.62 6.46
C MET A 1 20.90 -0.39 6.52
N LEU A 2 22.03 -0.46 7.24
CA LEU A 2 23.01 0.63 7.35
C LEU A 2 23.71 0.84 6.00
N ALA A 3 23.82 2.10 5.57
CA ALA A 3 24.49 2.48 4.33
C ALA A 3 25.97 2.80 4.56
N SER A 4 26.71 2.92 3.47
CA SER A 4 28.15 3.21 3.44
C SER A 4 28.47 4.32 2.43
N LEU A 5 29.70 4.84 2.48
CA LEU A 5 30.19 5.79 1.48
C LEU A 5 30.26 5.16 0.07
N GLN A 6 30.34 3.84 -0.04
CA GLN A 6 30.33 3.16 -1.33
C GLN A 6 28.95 3.26 -2.00
N ASP A 7 27.86 3.16 -1.22
CA ASP A 7 26.49 3.30 -1.75
C ASP A 7 26.27 4.69 -2.39
N ILE A 8 26.88 5.73 -1.83
CA ILE A 8 26.89 7.09 -2.40
C ILE A 8 27.57 7.07 -3.77
N LEU A 9 28.78 6.50 -3.84
CA LEU A 9 29.57 6.47 -5.06
C LEU A 9 28.89 5.65 -6.16
N ASP A 10 28.28 4.53 -5.80
CA ASP A 10 27.53 3.66 -6.71
C ASP A 10 26.30 4.38 -7.26
N THR A 11 25.56 5.11 -6.42
CA THR A 11 24.40 5.92 -6.84
C THR A 11 24.81 7.04 -7.79
N VAL A 12 25.90 7.75 -7.50
CA VAL A 12 26.41 8.83 -8.37
C VAL A 12 26.81 8.26 -9.75
N LYS A 13 27.48 7.11 -9.76
CA LYS A 13 27.98 6.44 -10.97
C LYS A 13 26.92 5.65 -11.73
N ALA A 14 25.75 5.40 -11.14
CA ALA A 14 24.67 4.65 -11.78
C ALA A 14 24.29 5.27 -13.13
N ASN A 15 24.31 4.49 -14.20
CA ASN A 15 23.93 4.93 -15.55
C ASN A 15 22.47 4.62 -15.89
N ASN A 16 21.77 3.93 -14.99
CA ASN A 16 20.38 3.52 -15.13
C ASN A 16 19.41 4.35 -14.27
N LEU A 17 19.89 5.35 -13.53
CA LEU A 17 19.07 6.25 -12.71
C LEU A 17 18.97 7.63 -13.34
N THR A 18 17.76 8.20 -13.33
CA THR A 18 17.53 9.60 -13.67
C THR A 18 18.15 10.55 -12.64
N TYR A 19 18.29 11.83 -12.99
CA TYR A 19 18.75 12.86 -12.05
C TYR A 19 17.95 12.86 -10.74
N HIS A 20 16.61 12.82 -10.83
CA HIS A 20 15.74 12.85 -9.64
C HIS A 20 15.87 11.58 -8.80
N GLN A 21 15.95 10.40 -9.43
CA GLN A 21 16.18 9.14 -8.71
C GLN A 21 17.53 9.14 -7.99
N LYS A 22 18.59 9.68 -8.60
CA LYS A 22 19.88 9.82 -7.92
C LYS A 22 19.78 10.73 -6.69
N LEU A 23 19.18 11.91 -6.85
CA LEU A 23 18.99 12.86 -5.75
C LEU A 23 18.24 12.22 -4.57
N MET A 24 17.18 11.50 -4.90
CA MET A 24 16.34 10.78 -3.94
C MET A 24 17.08 9.67 -3.21
N THR A 25 17.78 8.81 -3.95
CA THR A 25 18.57 7.72 -3.39
C THR A 25 19.70 8.24 -2.50
N LEU A 26 20.36 9.34 -2.89
CA LEU A 26 21.38 9.98 -2.08
C LEU A 26 20.83 10.50 -0.74
N GLY A 27 19.64 11.11 -0.76
CA GLY A 27 18.93 11.50 0.46
C GLY A 27 18.66 10.30 1.37
N ASN A 28 18.08 9.23 0.82
CA ASN A 28 17.80 8.00 1.57
C ASN A 28 19.08 7.34 2.12
N ILE A 29 20.18 7.34 1.37
CA ILE A 29 21.47 6.84 1.85
C ILE A 29 21.93 7.65 3.06
N ALA A 30 21.86 8.97 3.00
CA ALA A 30 22.27 9.84 4.11
C ALA A 30 21.47 9.54 5.39
N GLU A 31 20.16 9.28 5.28
CA GLU A 31 19.32 8.88 6.42
C GLU A 31 19.77 7.53 7.04
N ARG A 32 20.44 6.66 6.27
CA ARG A 32 20.89 5.32 6.67
C ARG A 32 22.36 5.24 7.07
N LEU A 33 23.10 6.34 7.11
CA LEU A 33 24.52 6.36 7.52
C LEU A 33 24.72 6.28 9.03
N PHE A 34 23.72 6.73 9.80
CA PHE A 34 23.79 6.75 11.26
C PHE A 34 23.54 5.36 11.83
N ASP A 35 24.35 4.92 12.79
CA ASP A 35 24.07 3.69 13.54
C ASP A 35 22.79 3.90 14.37
N PRO A 36 21.73 3.10 14.17
CA PRO A 36 20.49 3.27 14.91
C PRO A 36 20.63 2.98 16.40
N ARG A 37 21.68 2.26 16.83
CA ARG A 37 21.97 2.05 18.25
C ARG A 37 22.41 3.34 18.91
N ASP A 38 23.24 4.12 18.22
CA ASP A 38 23.72 5.41 18.70
C ASP A 38 22.65 6.50 18.60
N LEU A 39 21.92 6.55 17.47
CA LEU A 39 20.97 7.62 17.19
C LEU A 39 19.59 7.40 17.82
N LEU A 40 19.05 6.17 17.71
CA LEU A 40 17.68 5.85 18.14
C LEU A 40 17.65 5.00 19.41
N GLY A 41 18.80 4.63 19.97
CA GLY A 41 18.89 3.78 21.15
C GLY A 41 18.44 2.34 20.90
N TYR A 42 18.64 1.81 19.69
CA TYR A 42 18.37 0.39 19.42
C TYR A 42 19.27 -0.50 20.30
N THR A 43 18.70 -1.58 20.83
CA THR A 43 19.49 -2.60 21.54
C THR A 43 20.26 -3.46 20.54
N ASP A 44 21.33 -4.13 20.99
CA ASP A 44 22.06 -5.07 20.14
C ASP A 44 21.17 -6.23 19.64
N GLU A 45 20.16 -6.61 20.43
CA GLU A 45 19.18 -7.63 20.06
C GLU A 45 18.25 -7.16 18.95
N GLU A 46 17.65 -5.97 19.09
CA GLU A 46 16.83 -5.36 18.05
C GLU A 46 17.63 -5.23 16.75
N TRP A 47 18.85 -4.70 16.85
CA TRP A 47 19.74 -4.58 15.71
C TRP A 47 20.07 -5.94 15.10
N GLY A 48 20.32 -6.96 15.92
CA GLY A 48 20.54 -8.33 15.48
C GLY A 48 19.39 -8.89 14.65
N PHE A 49 18.14 -8.61 15.02
CA PHE A 49 16.96 -9.03 14.24
C PHE A 49 16.77 -8.26 12.92
N LEU A 50 17.30 -7.04 12.81
CA LEU A 50 17.38 -6.32 11.54
C LEU A 50 18.51 -6.90 10.68
N GLN A 51 19.67 -7.21 11.27
CA GLN A 51 20.83 -7.77 10.56
C GLN A 51 20.51 -9.15 9.99
N ASN A 52 19.85 -10.02 10.75
CA ASN A 52 19.45 -11.35 10.31
C ASN A 52 18.17 -11.37 9.44
N GLN A 53 17.65 -10.18 9.09
CA GLN A 53 16.54 -10.00 8.16
C GLN A 53 15.16 -10.49 8.63
N MET A 54 15.01 -10.89 9.90
CA MET A 54 13.70 -11.23 10.48
C MET A 54 12.81 -9.99 10.60
N ILE A 55 13.40 -8.84 10.92
CA ILE A 55 12.76 -7.52 10.89
C ILE A 55 13.26 -6.75 9.66
N CYS A 56 12.35 -6.09 8.95
CA CYS A 56 12.66 -5.25 7.81
C CYS A 56 12.00 -3.87 7.99
N ASP A 57 12.84 -2.84 8.06
CA ASP A 57 12.48 -1.41 8.18
C ASP A 57 12.24 -0.73 6.82
N LEU A 58 12.14 -1.51 5.75
CA LEU A 58 11.98 -1.04 4.36
C LEU A 58 13.00 0.03 3.93
N CYS A 59 14.20 0.04 4.52
CA CYS A 59 15.24 1.04 4.24
C CYS A 59 14.75 2.48 4.47
N GLU A 60 13.87 2.70 5.46
CA GLU A 60 13.33 4.03 5.75
C GLU A 60 14.36 5.08 6.21
N GLY A 61 15.55 4.64 6.62
CA GLY A 61 16.49 5.54 7.30
C GLY A 61 16.35 5.49 8.81
N TYR A 62 17.39 5.95 9.50
CA TYR A 62 17.45 6.05 10.95
C TYR A 62 17.48 7.51 11.42
N ALA A 63 18.02 8.44 10.61
CA ALA A 63 17.85 9.88 10.81
C ALA A 63 16.52 10.37 10.23
N ILE A 64 15.43 10.02 10.91
CA ILE A 64 14.06 10.17 10.43
C ILE A 64 13.62 11.63 10.59
N TYR A 65 13.36 12.31 9.47
CA TYR A 65 12.94 13.72 9.48
C TYR A 65 11.49 13.95 9.04
N ARG A 66 10.77 12.88 8.71
CA ARG A 66 9.39 12.93 8.22
C ARG A 66 8.66 11.62 8.53
N PRO A 67 7.32 11.67 8.75
CA PRO A 67 6.49 10.47 8.71
C PRO A 67 6.59 9.75 7.37
N ARG A 68 6.47 8.42 7.38
CA ARG A 68 6.48 7.60 6.17
C ARG A 68 5.30 7.92 5.25
N TYR A 69 4.09 8.02 5.82
CA TYR A 69 2.85 8.28 5.10
C TYR A 69 2.13 9.48 5.68
N ILE A 70 1.72 10.39 4.80
CA ILE A 70 0.96 11.59 5.15
C ILE A 70 -0.28 11.64 4.26
N LEU A 71 -1.44 11.82 4.89
CA LEU A 71 -2.74 11.95 4.24
C LEU A 71 -3.35 13.32 4.58
N PRO A 72 -2.97 14.40 3.87
CA PRO A 72 -3.51 15.72 4.12
C PRO A 72 -5.03 15.76 3.91
N ASP A 73 -5.74 16.50 4.74
CA ASP A 73 -7.11 16.91 4.43
C ASP A 73 -7.08 18.08 3.44
N TYR A 74 -7.20 17.76 2.15
CA TYR A 74 -7.21 18.77 1.09
C TYR A 74 -8.49 19.63 1.08
N ASN A 75 -9.53 19.31 1.87
CA ASN A 75 -10.67 20.24 2.03
C ASN A 75 -10.25 21.54 2.70
N VAL A 76 -9.16 21.53 3.49
CA VAL A 76 -8.59 22.75 4.07
C VAL A 76 -8.27 23.76 2.96
N TYR A 77 -7.62 23.30 1.88
CA TYR A 77 -7.35 24.16 0.72
C TYR A 77 -8.63 24.67 0.06
N ILE A 78 -9.58 23.76 -0.21
CA ILE A 78 -10.84 24.13 -0.86
C ILE A 78 -11.62 25.19 -0.06
N GLN A 79 -11.60 25.11 1.27
CA GLN A 79 -12.38 26.00 2.14
C GLN A 79 -11.65 27.28 2.53
N LYS A 80 -10.33 27.22 2.74
CA LYS A 80 -9.54 28.29 3.38
C LYS A 80 -8.34 28.77 2.57
N GLY A 81 -7.97 28.05 1.51
CA GLY A 81 -6.71 28.27 0.81
C GLY A 81 -5.51 27.69 1.57
N CYS A 82 -4.31 28.14 1.19
CA CYS A 82 -3.05 27.83 1.87
C CYS A 82 -2.22 29.12 1.96
N GLU A 83 -2.08 29.67 3.17
CA GLU A 83 -1.42 30.97 3.39
C GLU A 83 0.08 30.87 3.09
N PHE A 84 0.74 29.81 3.56
CA PHE A 84 2.17 29.58 3.36
C PHE A 84 2.58 29.52 1.88
N LEU A 85 1.68 29.02 1.02
CA LEU A 85 1.90 28.94 -0.43
C LEU A 85 1.23 30.07 -1.21
N GLU A 86 0.66 31.06 -0.51
CA GLU A 86 -0.02 32.21 -1.11
C GLU A 86 -1.19 31.80 -2.04
N LEU A 87 -1.87 30.69 -1.72
CA LEU A 87 -3.01 30.17 -2.50
C LEU A 87 -4.33 30.59 -1.85
N PRO A 88 -5.18 31.39 -2.50
CA PRO A 88 -6.54 31.63 -2.02
C PRO A 88 -7.41 30.37 -2.16
N PRO A 89 -8.58 30.31 -1.50
CA PRO A 89 -9.59 29.31 -1.81
C PRO A 89 -9.96 29.35 -3.30
N PRO A 90 -10.01 28.20 -4.00
CA PRO A 90 -10.33 28.16 -5.43
C PRO A 90 -11.78 28.53 -5.69
N LYS A 91 -12.01 29.27 -6.79
CA LYS A 91 -13.36 29.74 -7.19
C LYS A 91 -13.97 28.89 -8.31
N ASP A 92 -13.13 28.19 -9.05
CA ASP A 92 -13.53 27.34 -10.17
C ASP A 92 -12.62 26.10 -10.27
N LEU A 93 -12.92 25.24 -11.24
CA LEU A 93 -12.19 24.00 -11.44
C LEU A 93 -10.72 24.24 -11.85
N ASP A 94 -10.43 25.31 -12.61
CA ASP A 94 -9.06 25.57 -13.05
C ASP A 94 -8.18 25.96 -11.86
N GLU A 95 -8.65 26.86 -10.98
CA GLU A 95 -7.97 27.23 -9.73
C GLU A 95 -7.84 26.04 -8.77
N ALA A 96 -8.88 25.19 -8.67
CA ALA A 96 -8.84 24.01 -7.81
C ALA A 96 -7.77 23.01 -8.28
N LEU A 97 -7.73 22.69 -9.58
CA LEU A 97 -6.75 21.75 -10.14
C LEU A 97 -5.32 22.29 -10.04
N ASP A 98 -5.09 23.57 -10.33
CA ASP A 98 -3.76 24.17 -10.25
C ASP A 98 -3.22 24.19 -8.82
N GLY A 99 -3.99 24.69 -7.86
CA GLY A 99 -3.54 24.74 -6.46
C GLY A 99 -3.35 23.37 -5.83
N LEU A 100 -4.13 22.35 -6.22
CA LEU A 100 -3.89 20.97 -5.80
C LEU A 100 -2.53 20.45 -6.32
N LEU A 101 -2.17 20.70 -7.60
CA LEU A 101 -0.85 20.32 -8.13
C LEU A 101 0.30 21.00 -7.36
N ILE A 102 0.13 22.29 -7.01
CA ILE A 102 1.10 23.03 -6.21
C ILE A 102 1.24 22.39 -4.82
N LEU A 103 0.13 22.11 -4.14
CA LEU A 103 0.13 21.48 -2.81
C LEU A 103 0.79 20.10 -2.81
N TYR A 104 0.46 19.25 -3.79
CA TYR A 104 1.02 17.91 -3.91
C TYR A 104 2.55 17.90 -3.98
N SER A 105 3.15 18.94 -4.55
CA SER A 105 4.61 19.10 -4.64
C SER A 105 5.29 19.41 -3.30
N HIS A 106 4.50 19.72 -2.26
CA HIS A 106 4.98 20.11 -0.94
C HIS A 106 4.62 19.11 0.17
N VAL A 107 4.02 17.97 -0.18
CA VAL A 107 3.66 16.92 0.79
C VAL A 107 4.77 15.86 0.83
N PRO A 108 5.54 15.78 1.93
CA PRO A 108 6.63 14.82 2.01
C PRO A 108 6.11 13.41 2.30
N SER A 109 6.90 12.42 1.91
CA SER A 109 6.72 11.01 2.28
C SER A 109 8.06 10.32 2.20
N ILE A 110 8.13 9.03 2.55
CA ILE A 110 9.38 8.27 2.38
C ILE A 110 9.92 8.27 0.94
N THR A 111 9.06 8.40 -0.07
CA THR A 111 9.45 8.49 -1.50
C THR A 111 9.67 9.93 -1.96
N THR A 112 9.50 10.92 -1.07
CA THR A 112 9.45 12.37 -1.34
C THR A 112 8.34 12.81 -2.29
N TYR A 113 7.54 11.87 -2.80
CA TYR A 113 6.32 12.15 -3.54
C TYR A 113 5.09 12.05 -2.63
N PRO A 114 4.00 12.76 -2.93
CA PRO A 114 2.75 12.62 -2.19
C PRO A 114 2.22 11.19 -2.36
N VAL A 115 2.02 10.48 -1.25
CA VAL A 115 1.46 9.12 -1.23
C VAL A 115 -0.08 9.11 -1.21
N TYR A 116 -0.69 10.27 -1.03
CA TYR A 116 -2.13 10.48 -1.00
C TYR A 116 -2.48 11.85 -1.59
N ILE A 117 -3.44 11.86 -2.52
CA ILE A 117 -3.91 13.06 -3.21
C ILE A 117 -5.41 13.32 -3.01
N GLY A 118 -5.99 12.77 -1.95
CA GLY A 118 -7.36 13.09 -1.55
C GLY A 118 -8.44 12.24 -2.20
N ARG A 119 -9.68 12.47 -1.73
CA ARG A 119 -10.92 12.01 -2.35
C ARG A 119 -11.27 12.94 -3.52
N LEU A 120 -10.63 12.70 -4.66
CA LEU A 120 -10.63 13.64 -5.78
C LEU A 120 -12.04 13.97 -6.27
N ASP A 121 -12.93 12.99 -6.29
CA ASP A 121 -14.30 13.21 -6.73
C ASP A 121 -15.03 14.20 -5.81
N VAL A 122 -14.90 14.06 -4.49
CA VAL A 122 -15.49 14.99 -3.51
C VAL A 122 -14.87 16.38 -3.61
N LEU A 123 -13.54 16.46 -3.76
CA LEU A 123 -12.85 17.75 -3.86
C LEU A 123 -13.25 18.54 -5.12
N LEU A 124 -13.51 17.83 -6.23
CA LEU A 124 -13.78 18.45 -7.52
C LEU A 124 -15.27 18.63 -7.83
N GLU A 125 -16.16 17.82 -7.23
CA GLU A 125 -17.60 17.87 -7.47
C GLU A 125 -18.22 19.28 -7.38
N PRO A 126 -17.87 20.14 -6.39
CA PRO A 126 -18.42 21.49 -6.29
C PRO A 126 -18.11 22.40 -7.48
N PHE A 127 -17.08 22.07 -8.27
CA PHE A 127 -16.58 22.90 -9.37
C PHE A 127 -16.98 22.39 -10.76
N ILE A 128 -17.70 21.26 -10.84
CA ILE A 128 -18.16 20.71 -12.12
C ILE A 128 -19.34 21.53 -12.64
N THR A 129 -19.19 22.06 -13.86
CA THR A 129 -20.18 22.93 -14.52
C THR A 129 -20.58 22.44 -15.90
N ASP A 130 -19.65 21.85 -16.66
CA ASP A 130 -19.83 21.37 -18.03
C ASP A 130 -19.02 20.09 -18.21
N GLU A 131 -19.68 18.94 -18.21
CA GLU A 131 -19.04 17.63 -18.16
C GLU A 131 -18.01 17.39 -19.29
N GLU A 132 -18.28 17.85 -20.52
CA GLU A 132 -17.34 17.64 -21.63
C GLU A 132 -16.14 18.59 -21.57
N LYS A 133 -16.32 19.83 -21.11
CA LYS A 133 -15.19 20.76 -20.91
C LYS A 133 -14.35 20.37 -19.70
N ASP A 134 -15.00 20.03 -18.59
CA ASP A 134 -14.36 19.67 -17.34
C ASP A 134 -13.65 18.32 -17.45
N TYR A 135 -14.17 17.40 -18.27
CA TYR A 135 -13.47 16.18 -18.65
C TYR A 135 -12.07 16.45 -19.21
N ILE A 136 -11.93 17.41 -20.13
CA ILE A 136 -10.64 17.75 -20.75
C ILE A 136 -9.66 18.26 -19.69
N LYS A 137 -10.13 19.05 -18.73
CA LYS A 137 -9.33 19.59 -17.62
C LYS A 137 -8.88 18.49 -16.67
N ILE A 138 -9.80 17.63 -16.22
CA ILE A 138 -9.52 16.49 -15.34
C ILE A 138 -8.52 15.53 -16.00
N LYS A 139 -8.71 15.21 -17.29
CA LYS A 139 -7.78 14.36 -18.03
C LYS A 139 -6.37 14.95 -18.09
N ARG A 140 -6.25 16.27 -18.31
CA ARG A 140 -4.94 16.96 -18.29
C ARG A 140 -4.32 16.95 -16.91
N PHE A 141 -5.09 17.18 -15.85
CA PHE A 141 -4.65 17.13 -14.47
C PHE A 141 -4.10 15.75 -14.08
N LEU A 142 -4.83 14.67 -14.37
CA LEU A 142 -4.38 13.31 -14.08
C LEU A 142 -3.12 12.94 -14.88
N ASN A 143 -3.02 13.38 -16.15
CA ASN A 143 -1.80 13.22 -16.91
C ASN A 143 -0.63 14.03 -16.31
N HIS A 144 -0.88 15.25 -15.83
CA HIS A 144 0.14 16.06 -15.16
C HIS A 144 0.71 15.33 -13.94
N ILE A 145 -0.17 14.79 -13.08
CA ILE A 145 0.24 13.99 -11.92
C ILE A 145 1.11 12.80 -12.37
N ASP A 146 0.69 12.05 -13.40
CA ASP A 146 1.45 10.89 -13.89
C ASP A 146 2.87 11.23 -14.42
N LYS A 147 3.06 12.45 -14.92
CA LYS A 147 4.36 12.90 -15.48
C LYS A 147 5.25 13.62 -14.48
N THR A 148 4.68 14.19 -13.42
CA THR A 148 5.43 14.98 -12.41
C THR A 148 5.62 14.25 -11.09
N VAL A 149 4.76 13.27 -10.81
CA VAL A 149 4.88 12.34 -9.69
C VAL A 149 5.17 10.95 -10.27
N PRO A 150 6.41 10.66 -10.72
CA PRO A 150 6.77 9.39 -11.36
C PRO A 150 6.89 8.25 -10.34
N ASP A 151 5.93 8.14 -9.43
CA ASP A 151 5.83 7.15 -8.38
C ASP A 151 4.38 6.68 -8.29
N SER A 152 4.13 5.38 -8.49
CA SER A 152 2.77 4.81 -8.42
C SER A 152 2.31 4.49 -6.99
N PHE A 153 3.09 4.87 -5.98
CA PHE A 153 2.62 5.05 -4.61
C PHE A 153 1.86 6.38 -4.43
N CYS A 154 1.79 7.29 -5.39
CA CYS A 154 0.81 8.37 -5.34
C CYS A 154 -0.60 7.82 -5.55
N HIS A 155 -1.53 8.08 -4.63
CA HIS A 155 -2.81 7.39 -4.56
C HIS A 155 -4.00 8.35 -4.39
N ALA A 156 -5.02 8.18 -5.23
CA ALA A 156 -6.29 8.91 -5.17
C ALA A 156 -7.43 8.03 -4.64
N ASN A 157 -8.41 8.64 -3.99
CA ASN A 157 -9.66 7.96 -3.65
C ASN A 157 -10.84 8.57 -4.43
N ILE A 158 -11.85 7.76 -4.67
CA ILE A 158 -13.19 8.17 -5.13
C ILE A 158 -14.27 7.42 -4.34
N GLY A 159 -15.53 7.86 -4.43
CA GLY A 159 -16.67 7.24 -3.77
C GLY A 159 -16.83 7.65 -2.29
N PRO A 160 -17.83 7.10 -1.58
CA PRO A 160 -18.72 6.02 -2.02
C PRO A 160 -19.88 6.45 -2.90
N TYR A 161 -20.14 7.74 -3.00
CA TYR A 161 -21.27 8.26 -3.77
C TYR A 161 -20.94 8.38 -5.25
N ASP A 162 -21.99 8.23 -6.07
CA ASP A 162 -21.94 8.46 -7.51
C ASP A 162 -21.96 9.96 -7.81
N THR A 163 -20.78 10.52 -8.10
CA THR A 163 -20.54 11.94 -8.37
C THR A 163 -20.23 12.17 -9.85
N LYS A 164 -20.54 13.36 -10.37
CA LYS A 164 -20.16 13.72 -11.74
C LYS A 164 -18.65 13.72 -11.91
N ALA A 165 -17.93 14.31 -10.96
CA ALA A 165 -16.47 14.29 -10.92
C ALA A 165 -15.92 12.86 -10.92
N GLY A 166 -16.49 11.95 -10.12
CA GLY A 166 -16.10 10.54 -10.08
C GLY A 166 -16.22 9.85 -11.44
N ARG A 167 -17.33 10.08 -12.16
CA ARG A 167 -17.53 9.54 -13.52
C ARG A 167 -16.52 10.10 -14.52
N LEU A 168 -16.23 11.39 -14.47
CA LEU A 168 -15.23 12.03 -15.34
C LEU A 168 -13.81 11.53 -15.04
N ILE A 169 -13.47 11.31 -13.77
CA ILE A 169 -12.21 10.71 -13.34
C ILE A 169 -12.08 9.29 -13.89
N LEU A 170 -13.13 8.45 -13.75
CA LEU A 170 -13.14 7.08 -14.28
C LEU A 170 -12.97 7.05 -15.81
N ARG A 171 -13.64 7.94 -16.54
CA ARG A 171 -13.44 8.12 -17.98
C ARG A 171 -11.99 8.47 -18.30
N ALA A 172 -11.40 9.42 -17.57
CA ALA A 172 -10.04 9.89 -17.81
C ALA A 172 -8.97 8.83 -17.50
N VAL A 173 -9.13 8.02 -16.44
CA VAL A 173 -8.16 6.96 -16.13
C VAL A 173 -8.15 5.85 -17.17
N ILE A 174 -9.32 5.49 -17.72
CA ILE A 174 -9.42 4.53 -18.84
C ILE A 174 -8.69 5.09 -20.05
N ASP A 175 -8.97 6.34 -20.42
CA ASP A 175 -8.36 6.99 -21.58
C ASP A 175 -6.83 7.18 -21.51
N LEU A 176 -6.29 7.37 -20.30
CA LEU A 176 -4.87 7.66 -20.08
C LEU A 176 -4.02 6.39 -19.92
N GLU A 177 -4.60 5.33 -19.36
CA GLU A 177 -3.91 4.09 -19.00
C GLU A 177 -2.60 4.35 -18.21
N ALA A 178 -2.63 5.38 -17.36
CA ALA A 178 -1.48 5.83 -16.60
C ALA A 178 -1.34 5.02 -15.30
N PRO A 179 -0.12 4.64 -14.87
CA PRO A 179 0.07 3.99 -13.57
C PRO A 179 -0.14 4.93 -12.38
N THR A 180 0.12 6.23 -12.54
CA THR A 180 -0.04 7.21 -11.45
C THR A 180 -1.18 8.20 -11.79
N PRO A 181 -2.02 8.62 -10.82
CA PRO A 181 -2.12 8.07 -9.47
C PRO A 181 -2.65 6.63 -9.50
N ASN A 182 -2.21 5.81 -8.55
CA ASN A 182 -2.98 4.65 -8.13
C ASN A 182 -4.35 5.12 -7.62
N MET A 183 -5.36 4.24 -7.58
CA MET A 183 -6.71 4.66 -7.22
C MET A 183 -7.49 3.56 -6.50
N THR A 184 -8.33 3.99 -5.57
CA THR A 184 -9.29 3.16 -4.85
C THR A 184 -10.67 3.82 -4.87
N ILE A 185 -11.71 3.01 -5.08
CA ILE A 185 -13.09 3.39 -4.78
C ILE A 185 -13.40 2.91 -3.36
N ARG A 186 -13.82 3.85 -2.50
CA ARG A 186 -14.47 3.53 -1.22
C ARG A 186 -15.85 2.99 -1.58
N TYR A 187 -16.01 1.67 -1.59
CA TYR A 187 -17.22 1.02 -2.08
C TYR A 187 -18.13 0.63 -0.92
N ASP A 188 -19.39 1.03 -1.03
CA ASP A 188 -20.47 0.63 -0.12
C ASP A 188 -21.70 0.36 -0.98
N LYS A 189 -22.14 -0.90 -1.04
CA LYS A 189 -23.28 -1.35 -1.84
C LYS A 189 -24.57 -0.56 -1.53
N SER A 190 -24.70 0.00 -0.33
CA SER A 190 -25.87 0.80 0.06
C SER A 190 -25.80 2.27 -0.39
N LYS A 191 -24.62 2.77 -0.76
CA LYS A 191 -24.37 4.18 -1.13
C LYS A 191 -23.94 4.34 -2.60
N THR A 192 -23.18 3.39 -3.13
CA THR A 192 -22.67 3.41 -4.51
C THR A 192 -23.75 2.90 -5.45
N SER A 193 -24.10 3.70 -6.48
CA SER A 193 -25.03 3.23 -7.52
C SER A 193 -24.45 2.03 -8.26
N ARG A 194 -25.33 1.12 -8.72
CA ARG A 194 -24.89 -0.06 -9.47
C ARG A 194 -24.16 0.35 -10.74
N GLU A 195 -24.65 1.37 -11.44
CA GLU A 195 -24.03 1.89 -12.66
C GLU A 195 -22.63 2.46 -12.41
N PHE A 196 -22.41 3.13 -11.28
CA PHE A 196 -21.08 3.64 -10.94
C PHE A 196 -20.13 2.52 -10.49
N ALA A 197 -20.63 1.52 -9.77
CA ALA A 197 -19.87 0.33 -9.41
C ALA A 197 -19.42 -0.46 -10.65
N GLU A 198 -20.32 -0.64 -11.64
CA GLU A 198 -19.99 -1.30 -12.90
C GLU A 198 -19.00 -0.49 -13.74
N LEU A 199 -19.11 0.85 -13.75
CA LEU A 199 -18.12 1.72 -14.39
C LEU A 199 -16.74 1.61 -13.73
N ALA A 200 -16.69 1.57 -12.39
CA ALA A 200 -15.47 1.36 -11.64
C ALA A 200 -14.88 -0.03 -11.89
N ALA A 201 -15.72 -1.07 -11.97
CA ALA A 201 -15.29 -2.43 -12.31
C ALA A 201 -14.72 -2.50 -13.72
N LYS A 202 -15.37 -1.83 -14.69
CA LYS A 202 -14.86 -1.70 -16.07
C LYS A 202 -13.49 -1.02 -16.11
N ALA A 203 -13.32 0.10 -15.39
CA ALA A 203 -12.03 0.76 -15.28
C ALA A 203 -10.99 -0.17 -14.63
N CYS A 204 -11.35 -0.85 -13.54
CA CYS A 204 -10.46 -1.78 -12.85
C CYS A 204 -9.99 -2.93 -13.76
N LEU A 205 -10.89 -3.51 -14.57
CA LEU A 205 -10.55 -4.51 -15.58
C LEU A 205 -9.57 -3.95 -16.63
N LEU A 206 -9.89 -2.81 -17.24
CA LEU A 206 -9.14 -2.25 -18.37
C LEU A 206 -7.78 -1.67 -17.98
N VAL A 207 -7.68 -1.04 -16.80
CA VAL A 207 -6.51 -0.26 -16.38
C VAL A 207 -6.04 -0.57 -14.96
N SER A 208 -6.44 -1.70 -14.38
CA SER A 208 -6.03 -2.18 -13.04
C SER A 208 -6.37 -1.23 -11.88
N LYS A 209 -7.22 -0.21 -12.08
CA LYS A 209 -7.69 0.76 -11.08
C LYS A 209 -9.07 1.35 -11.46
N PRO A 210 -9.89 1.78 -10.49
CA PRO A 210 -9.66 1.75 -9.05
C PRO A 210 -9.85 0.36 -8.46
N SER A 211 -9.08 0.02 -7.43
CA SER A 211 -9.41 -1.13 -6.59
C SER A 211 -10.60 -0.81 -5.68
N PHE A 212 -11.27 -1.84 -5.14
CA PHE A 212 -12.44 -1.68 -4.28
C PHE A 212 -12.04 -1.85 -2.82
N ALA A 213 -12.27 -0.82 -2.00
CA ALA A 213 -12.16 -0.87 -0.54
C ALA A 213 -13.55 -0.98 0.09
N ASN A 214 -13.73 -1.87 1.06
CA ASN A 214 -14.97 -2.03 1.81
C ASN A 214 -15.13 -0.85 2.78
N ASP A 215 -15.87 0.18 2.34
CA ASP A 215 -15.99 1.45 3.06
C ASP A 215 -16.58 1.25 4.46
N ALA A 216 -17.67 0.48 4.56
CA ALA A 216 -18.30 0.19 5.84
C ALA A 216 -17.34 -0.50 6.83
N TYR A 217 -16.50 -1.42 6.34
CA TYR A 217 -15.55 -2.15 7.20
C TYR A 217 -14.35 -1.27 7.61
N TYR A 218 -13.82 -0.43 6.71
CA TYR A 218 -12.77 0.49 7.12
C TYR A 218 -13.29 1.58 8.06
N ILE A 219 -14.51 2.07 7.86
CA ILE A 219 -15.15 3.02 8.77
C ILE A 219 -15.30 2.43 10.18
N SER A 220 -15.61 1.13 10.32
CA SER A 220 -15.75 0.53 11.65
C SER A 220 -14.43 0.51 12.45
N ASP A 221 -13.28 0.50 11.76
CA ASP A 221 -11.97 0.48 12.42
C ASP A 221 -11.34 1.87 12.57
N LEU A 222 -11.47 2.72 11.54
CA LEU A 222 -10.75 3.98 11.44
C LEU A 222 -11.66 5.21 11.55
N GLY A 223 -12.98 5.05 11.47
CA GLY A 223 -13.95 6.14 11.37
C GLY A 223 -14.09 6.67 9.94
N GLU A 224 -14.97 7.66 9.74
CA GLU A 224 -15.32 8.17 8.39
C GLU A 224 -14.15 8.87 7.66
N GLU A 225 -13.31 9.57 8.44
CA GLU A 225 -12.13 10.33 7.99
C GLU A 225 -10.92 9.40 7.84
N TYR A 226 -11.04 8.42 6.94
CA TYR A 226 -9.93 7.57 6.52
C TYR A 226 -9.73 7.68 5.00
N GLY A 227 -8.48 7.47 4.60
CA GLY A 227 -8.08 7.41 3.20
C GLY A 227 -7.26 6.17 2.93
N VAL A 228 -7.26 5.74 1.68
CA VAL A 228 -6.36 4.70 1.18
C VAL A 228 -5.20 5.38 0.46
N ALA A 229 -3.99 5.19 0.97
CA ALA A 229 -2.75 5.78 0.47
C ALA A 229 -1.80 4.72 -0.10
N SER A 230 -0.85 5.16 -0.92
CA SER A 230 0.23 4.32 -1.45
C SER A 230 -0.28 3.10 -2.21
N CYS A 231 -0.15 1.90 -1.62
CA CYS A 231 -0.65 0.65 -2.14
C CYS A 231 -2.15 0.51 -1.84
N TYR A 232 -2.46 0.17 -0.59
CA TYR A 232 -3.80 -0.01 -0.05
C TYR A 232 -3.82 0.35 1.45
N ASN A 233 -2.98 1.32 1.84
CA ASN A 233 -2.78 1.66 3.25
C ASN A 233 -3.97 2.47 3.73
N ALA A 234 -4.85 1.85 4.50
CA ALA A 234 -5.97 2.52 5.14
C ALA A 234 -5.45 3.24 6.40
N LEU A 235 -5.48 4.56 6.39
CA LEU A 235 -4.95 5.40 7.46
C LEU A 235 -5.91 6.57 7.74
N PRO A 236 -5.88 7.16 8.95
CA PRO A 236 -6.64 8.37 9.23
C PRO A 236 -6.25 9.52 8.28
N GLU A 237 -7.24 10.19 7.71
CA GLU A 237 -7.05 11.47 7.03
C GLU A 237 -6.68 12.57 8.02
N CYS A 238 -6.14 13.68 7.51
CA CYS A 238 -5.54 14.75 8.32
C CYS A 238 -4.40 14.20 9.20
N GLY A 239 -3.71 13.15 8.75
CA GLY A 239 -2.83 12.33 9.59
C GLY A 239 -1.95 11.40 8.75
N GLY A 240 -1.80 10.16 9.22
CA GLY A 240 -1.09 9.12 8.48
C GLY A 240 -0.38 8.12 9.38
N ALA A 241 0.83 7.71 9.00
CA ALA A 241 1.64 6.81 9.81
C ALA A 241 3.12 7.21 9.80
N TYR A 242 3.74 7.13 10.98
CA TYR A 242 5.13 7.52 11.18
C TYR A 242 6.12 6.58 10.50
N THR A 243 5.89 5.26 10.63
CA THR A 243 6.80 4.22 10.12
C THR A 243 6.00 2.98 9.73
N LEU A 244 6.62 2.14 8.89
CA LEU A 244 6.17 0.79 8.60
C LEU A 244 7.33 -0.19 8.79
N THR A 245 7.22 -1.04 9.80
CA THR A 245 8.18 -2.13 10.03
C THR A 245 7.49 -3.45 9.77
N ARG A 246 8.10 -4.32 8.95
CA ARG A 246 7.54 -5.63 8.63
C ARG A 246 8.35 -6.79 9.20
N LEU A 247 7.66 -7.83 9.64
CA LEU A 247 8.24 -9.13 9.92
C LEU A 247 8.29 -9.99 8.66
N ARG A 248 9.42 -10.66 8.44
CA ARG A 248 9.56 -11.70 7.41
C ARG A 248 9.27 -13.06 8.01
N LEU A 249 8.00 -13.47 8.01
CA LEU A 249 7.54 -14.67 8.70
C LEU A 249 8.20 -15.94 8.17
N GLY A 250 8.42 -16.04 6.85
CA GLY A 250 9.14 -17.16 6.25
C GLY A 250 10.59 -17.24 6.71
N THR A 251 11.25 -16.09 6.93
CA THR A 251 12.62 -16.03 7.47
C THR A 251 12.66 -16.48 8.92
N ILE A 252 11.70 -16.03 9.74
CA ILE A 252 11.57 -16.45 11.15
C ILE A 252 11.31 -17.96 11.23
N ALA A 253 10.29 -18.46 10.53
CA ALA A 253 9.87 -19.86 10.59
C ALA A 253 10.99 -20.83 10.22
N ARG A 254 11.83 -20.51 9.24
CA ARG A 254 12.97 -21.37 8.84
C ARG A 254 14.02 -21.57 9.93
N THR A 255 14.02 -20.73 10.97
CA THR A 255 14.91 -20.91 12.12
C THR A 255 14.27 -21.73 13.24
N CYS A 256 12.96 -21.98 13.17
CA CYS A 256 12.20 -22.81 14.10
C CYS A 256 12.15 -24.27 13.62
N LYS A 257 12.07 -25.19 14.57
CA LYS A 257 11.93 -26.64 14.35
C LYS A 257 10.49 -27.12 14.49
N SER A 258 9.60 -26.30 15.06
CA SER A 258 8.20 -26.64 15.28
C SER A 258 7.32 -25.38 15.29
N ALA A 259 6.02 -25.57 15.13
CA ALA A 259 5.05 -24.50 15.30
C ALA A 259 5.05 -23.95 16.74
N ASP A 260 5.32 -24.79 17.74
CA ASP A 260 5.41 -24.39 19.15
C ASP A 260 6.56 -23.41 19.40
N GLU A 261 7.77 -23.72 18.92
CA GLU A 261 8.94 -22.83 19.00
C GLU A 261 8.68 -21.50 18.29
N MET A 262 8.04 -21.55 17.11
CA MET A 262 7.63 -20.36 16.38
C MET A 262 6.68 -19.50 17.21
N LEU A 263 5.59 -20.07 17.71
CA LEU A 263 4.49 -19.33 18.34
C LEU A 263 4.80 -18.85 19.75
N ASN A 264 5.55 -19.62 20.53
CA ASN A 264 5.73 -19.39 21.96
C ASN A 264 7.11 -18.84 22.34
N GLU A 265 8.11 -18.92 21.45
CA GLU A 265 9.46 -18.44 21.72
C GLU A 265 9.89 -17.32 20.76
N LEU A 266 10.09 -17.64 19.48
CA LEU A 266 10.80 -16.74 18.57
C LEU A 266 9.92 -15.60 18.06
N LEU A 267 8.71 -15.89 17.56
CA LEU A 267 7.81 -14.86 17.03
C LEU A 267 7.47 -13.79 18.09
N PRO A 268 7.14 -14.13 19.34
CA PRO A 268 6.92 -13.12 20.38
C PRO A 268 8.12 -12.23 20.64
N ARG A 269 9.33 -12.81 20.64
CA ARG A 269 10.58 -12.08 20.87
C ARG A 269 10.89 -11.10 19.74
N VAL A 270 10.80 -11.56 18.49
CA VAL A 270 11.04 -10.73 17.30
C VAL A 270 10.00 -9.61 17.19
N ALA A 271 8.71 -9.93 17.39
CA ALA A 271 7.63 -8.94 17.30
C ALA A 271 7.77 -7.82 18.34
N LYS A 272 8.10 -8.15 19.60
CA LYS A 272 8.36 -7.15 20.64
C LYS A 272 9.54 -6.24 20.32
N CYS A 273 10.62 -6.80 19.76
CA CYS A 273 11.76 -6.01 19.30
C CYS A 273 11.35 -5.04 18.17
N ALA A 274 10.58 -5.52 17.19
CA ALA A 274 10.08 -4.67 16.10
C ALA A 274 9.20 -3.52 16.63
N LEU A 275 8.25 -3.79 17.52
CA LEU A 275 7.39 -2.78 18.13
C LEU A 275 8.21 -1.74 18.93
N SER A 276 9.19 -2.19 19.71
CA SER A 276 10.12 -1.29 20.42
C SER A 276 10.93 -0.40 19.47
N THR A 277 11.40 -0.94 18.33
CA THR A 277 12.07 -0.10 17.33
C THR A 277 11.12 0.94 16.73
N MET A 278 9.84 0.61 16.50
CA MET A 278 8.85 1.58 16.03
C MET A 278 8.63 2.70 17.04
N ASP A 279 8.53 2.41 18.34
CA ASP A 279 8.41 3.43 19.39
C ASP A 279 9.56 4.44 19.35
N LYS A 280 10.79 3.95 19.21
CA LYS A 280 12.00 4.79 19.14
C LYS A 280 11.97 5.72 17.92
N ARG A 281 11.53 5.19 16.78
CA ARG A 281 11.35 5.96 15.54
C ARG A 281 10.27 7.05 15.68
N HIS A 282 9.14 6.71 16.31
CA HIS A 282 8.05 7.64 16.58
C HIS A 282 8.50 8.79 17.50
N LYS A 283 9.19 8.47 18.60
CA LYS A 283 9.73 9.49 19.50
C LYS A 283 10.69 10.42 18.78
N PHE A 284 11.63 9.89 18.02
CA PHE A 284 12.58 10.72 17.28
C PHE A 284 11.88 11.68 16.30
N VAL A 285 10.93 11.20 15.51
CA VAL A 285 10.25 12.08 14.52
C VAL A 285 9.37 13.14 15.20
N VAL A 286 8.73 12.82 16.32
CA VAL A 286 7.85 13.76 17.04
C VAL A 286 8.64 14.75 17.90
N GLU A 287 9.63 14.26 18.65
CA GLU A 287 10.31 15.00 19.71
C GLU A 287 11.58 15.71 19.22
N GLU A 288 12.34 15.10 18.29
CA GLU A 288 13.69 15.57 17.92
C GLU A 288 13.78 16.12 16.50
N SER A 289 13.06 15.52 15.54
CA SER A 289 13.16 15.90 14.12
C SER A 289 12.51 17.25 13.78
N ASN A 290 11.67 17.76 14.69
CA ASN A 290 10.91 19.01 14.54
C ASN A 290 9.99 19.08 13.31
N PHE A 291 9.63 17.94 12.72
CA PHE A 291 8.72 17.88 11.56
C PHE A 291 7.41 18.64 11.82
N PHE A 292 6.69 18.31 12.89
CA PHE A 292 5.39 18.91 13.19
C PHE A 292 5.49 20.38 13.60
N ASN A 293 6.59 20.78 14.24
CA ASN A 293 6.82 22.16 14.68
C ASN A 293 7.10 23.11 13.51
N SER A 294 7.71 22.59 12.43
CA SER A 294 8.14 23.38 11.27
C SER A 294 7.21 23.26 10.06
N SER A 295 6.29 22.29 10.06
CA SER A 295 5.43 22.01 8.92
C SER A 295 4.25 22.96 8.81
N PHE A 296 4.12 23.65 7.67
CA PHE A 296 2.92 24.43 7.36
C PHE A 296 1.66 23.54 7.29
N LEU A 297 1.81 22.27 6.93
CA LEU A 297 0.70 21.31 6.88
C LEU A 297 0.07 21.15 8.28
N GLU A 298 0.88 21.10 9.34
CA GLU A 298 0.38 21.04 10.72
C GLU A 298 -0.20 22.40 11.13
N LYS A 299 0.54 23.50 10.86
CA LYS A 299 0.15 24.85 11.25
C LYS A 299 -1.21 25.29 10.65
N GLU A 300 -1.47 24.93 9.40
CA GLU A 300 -2.69 25.31 8.69
C GLU A 300 -3.79 24.23 8.76
N GLY A 301 -3.53 23.12 9.46
CA GLY A 301 -4.52 22.09 9.77
C GLY A 301 -4.77 21.06 8.66
N PHE A 302 -3.90 21.00 7.65
CA PHE A 302 -3.90 19.92 6.65
C PHE A 302 -3.59 18.57 7.30
N ILE A 303 -2.76 18.56 8.34
CA ILE A 303 -2.48 17.40 9.18
C ILE A 303 -2.57 17.78 10.66
N LYS A 304 -2.72 16.76 11.51
CA LYS A 304 -2.64 16.86 12.96
C LYS A 304 -1.74 15.75 13.47
N ARG A 305 -0.73 16.06 14.29
CA ARG A 305 0.17 15.06 14.88
C ARG A 305 -0.58 13.94 15.60
N THR A 306 -1.69 14.26 16.30
CA THR A 306 -2.54 13.28 17.00
C THR A 306 -3.23 12.28 16.07
N ASN A 307 -3.30 12.55 14.76
CA ASN A 307 -3.94 11.71 13.75
C ASN A 307 -2.98 10.70 13.09
N PHE A 308 -1.76 10.56 13.61
CA PHE A 308 -0.80 9.57 13.13
C PHE A 308 -0.84 8.28 13.96
N THR A 309 -0.33 7.20 13.37
CA THR A 309 -0.18 5.88 14.01
C THR A 309 1.09 5.16 13.52
N GLY A 310 1.28 3.90 13.92
CA GLY A 310 2.34 3.02 13.44
C GLY A 310 1.77 1.84 12.66
N MET A 311 2.45 1.42 11.59
CA MET A 311 2.06 0.24 10.81
C MET A 311 3.01 -0.93 11.13
N PHE A 312 2.49 -1.96 11.80
CA PHE A 312 3.23 -3.17 12.12
C PHE A 312 2.86 -4.28 11.13
N ALA A 313 3.78 -4.63 10.27
CA ALA A 313 3.47 -5.38 9.06
C ALA A 313 3.98 -6.81 9.06
N ILE A 314 3.42 -7.64 8.17
CA ILE A 314 3.94 -8.98 7.86
C ILE A 314 4.10 -9.21 6.36
N VAL A 315 5.01 -10.12 6.03
CA VAL A 315 5.10 -10.84 4.75
C VAL A 315 5.45 -12.30 5.02
N GLY A 316 5.16 -13.17 4.05
CA GLY A 316 5.63 -14.56 4.04
C GLY A 316 4.81 -15.51 4.91
N LEU A 317 3.50 -15.26 5.09
CA LEU A 317 2.64 -16.18 5.85
C LEU A 317 2.56 -17.56 5.21
N ALA A 318 2.43 -17.63 3.88
CA ALA A 318 2.46 -18.88 3.13
C ALA A 318 3.79 -19.63 3.33
N ASP A 319 4.91 -18.92 3.27
CA ASP A 319 6.25 -19.50 3.43
C ASP A 319 6.48 -20.04 4.83
N ALA A 320 6.05 -19.28 5.85
CA ALA A 320 6.11 -19.72 7.24
C ALA A 320 5.28 -20.98 7.45
N THR A 321 4.05 -20.98 6.95
CA THR A 321 3.11 -22.09 7.08
C THR A 321 3.62 -23.34 6.37
N ASN A 322 4.10 -23.21 5.13
CA ASN A 322 4.63 -24.31 4.35
C ASN A 322 5.87 -24.94 5.01
N HIS A 323 6.76 -24.13 5.58
CA HIS A 323 7.91 -24.64 6.34
C HIS A 323 7.45 -25.43 7.58
N LEU A 324 6.49 -24.92 8.33
CA LEU A 324 6.00 -25.58 9.54
C LEU A 324 5.24 -26.88 9.23
N LEU A 325 4.46 -26.93 8.14
CA LEU A 325 3.86 -28.17 7.64
C LEU A 325 4.94 -29.23 7.33
N GLN A 326 6.04 -28.82 6.71
CA GLN A 326 7.17 -29.72 6.45
C GLN A 326 7.84 -30.20 7.75
N CYS A 327 7.97 -29.33 8.76
CA CYS A 327 8.45 -29.74 10.09
C CYS A 327 7.52 -30.77 10.76
N GLU A 328 6.22 -30.73 10.48
CA GLU A 328 5.24 -31.74 10.93
C GLU A 328 5.22 -33.01 10.03
N GLY A 329 6.04 -33.06 8.97
CA GLY A 329 6.10 -34.19 8.03
C GLY A 329 4.94 -34.25 7.04
N LEU A 330 4.19 -33.15 6.87
CA LEU A 330 3.06 -33.05 5.97
C LEU A 330 3.49 -32.49 4.61
N ASN A 331 3.13 -33.17 3.53
CA ASN A 331 3.34 -32.70 2.16
C ASN A 331 2.10 -31.94 1.65
N GLU A 332 1.78 -30.86 2.35
CA GLU A 332 0.62 -30.01 2.09
C GLU A 332 1.08 -28.56 1.89
N THR A 333 0.23 -27.71 1.31
CA THR A 333 0.54 -26.29 1.07
C THR A 333 -0.57 -25.39 1.58
N PHE A 334 -0.17 -24.25 2.15
CA PHE A 334 -1.07 -23.17 2.53
C PHE A 334 -1.96 -22.77 1.35
N GLY A 335 -3.24 -22.52 1.62
CA GLY A 335 -4.24 -22.29 0.57
C GLY A 335 -4.98 -23.54 0.09
N LYS A 336 -4.44 -24.74 0.36
CA LYS A 336 -5.03 -26.04 0.00
C LYS A 336 -5.04 -27.03 1.16
N SER A 337 -4.65 -26.58 2.35
CA SER A 337 -4.42 -27.40 3.54
C SER A 337 -5.21 -26.83 4.71
N VAL A 338 -6.10 -27.66 5.29
CA VAL A 338 -6.80 -27.31 6.53
C VAL A 338 -5.79 -27.08 7.66
N ARG A 339 -4.78 -27.95 7.79
CA ARG A 339 -3.72 -27.81 8.79
C ARG A 339 -2.86 -26.56 8.55
N GLY A 340 -2.61 -26.21 7.30
CA GLY A 340 -1.91 -24.99 6.92
C GLY A 340 -2.68 -23.75 7.36
N ASP A 341 -4.00 -23.72 7.10
CA ASP A 341 -4.85 -22.60 7.53
C ASP A 341 -4.93 -22.50 9.07
N GLU A 342 -4.91 -23.62 9.80
CA GLU A 342 -4.80 -23.64 11.27
C GLU A 342 -3.49 -23.02 11.76
N ILE A 343 -2.34 -23.41 11.18
CA ILE A 343 -1.02 -22.88 11.53
C ILE A 343 -0.95 -21.38 11.22
N ALA A 344 -1.40 -20.97 10.04
CA ALA A 344 -1.43 -19.57 9.62
C ALA A 344 -2.31 -18.72 10.55
N THR A 345 -3.47 -19.25 10.93
CA THR A 345 -4.38 -18.60 11.88
C THR A 345 -3.72 -18.44 13.24
N ALA A 346 -3.05 -19.47 13.75
CA ALA A 346 -2.34 -19.40 15.03
C ALA A 346 -1.21 -18.35 15.05
N ILE A 347 -0.46 -18.24 13.94
CA ILE A 347 0.58 -17.19 13.77
C ILE A 347 -0.06 -15.80 13.86
N MET A 348 -1.16 -15.59 13.14
CA MET A 348 -1.83 -14.29 13.09
C MET A 348 -2.53 -13.93 14.41
N ASP A 349 -3.16 -14.90 15.08
CA ASP A 349 -3.74 -14.70 16.41
C ASP A 349 -2.66 -14.31 17.43
N LYS A 350 -1.49 -14.96 17.40
CA LYS A 350 -0.36 -14.62 18.27
C LYS A 350 0.17 -13.21 17.99
N LEU A 351 0.33 -12.83 16.71
CA LEU A 351 0.76 -11.47 16.35
C LEU A 351 -0.26 -10.42 16.77
N LYS A 352 -1.55 -10.71 16.63
CA LYS A 352 -2.62 -9.83 17.08
C LYS A 352 -2.56 -9.64 18.60
N GLU A 353 -2.41 -10.72 19.36
CA GLU A 353 -2.25 -10.68 20.82
C GLU A 353 -1.07 -9.78 21.22
N ILE A 354 0.10 -9.96 20.60
CA ILE A 354 1.30 -9.18 20.92
C ILE A 354 1.11 -7.70 20.55
N THR A 355 0.51 -7.42 19.39
CA THR A 355 0.32 -6.05 18.91
C THR A 355 -0.73 -5.30 19.73
N ASP A 356 -1.85 -5.95 20.07
CA ASP A 356 -2.91 -5.35 20.90
C ASP A 356 -2.44 -5.09 22.34
N ALA A 357 -1.47 -5.87 22.84
CA ALA A 357 -0.88 -5.70 24.16
C ALA A 357 0.20 -4.61 24.23
N HIS A 358 0.69 -4.12 23.09
CA HIS A 358 1.69 -3.06 23.02
C HIS A 358 1.02 -1.69 23.02
N GLU A 359 1.37 -0.85 24.01
CA GLU A 359 0.91 0.55 24.05
C GLU A 359 1.83 1.41 23.17
N GLY A 360 1.35 1.72 21.96
CA GLY A 360 2.09 2.51 20.98
C GLY A 360 2.21 3.98 21.37
N VAL A 361 3.37 4.56 21.08
CA VAL A 361 3.69 5.95 21.39
C VAL A 361 3.24 6.87 20.25
N TYR A 362 2.57 7.98 20.61
CA TYR A 362 2.00 8.96 19.67
C TYR A 362 0.95 8.40 18.69
N ALA A 363 0.23 7.35 19.08
CA ALA A 363 -0.81 6.70 18.26
C ALA A 363 -2.23 7.00 18.77
N GLU A 364 -2.52 8.25 19.18
CA GLU A 364 -3.75 8.58 19.89
C GLU A 364 -5.01 8.29 19.06
N ARG A 365 -4.95 8.54 17.74
CA ARG A 365 -6.09 8.33 16.82
C ARG A 365 -6.55 6.89 16.72
N THR A 366 -5.69 5.94 17.06
CA THR A 366 -5.95 4.50 17.06
C THR A 366 -5.95 3.93 18.48
N GLY A 367 -6.19 4.78 19.49
CA GLY A 367 -6.31 4.36 20.89
C GLY A 367 -4.99 3.87 21.50
N ASN A 368 -3.87 4.50 21.13
CA ASN A 368 -2.51 4.11 21.49
C ASN A 368 -2.15 2.69 21.02
N ARG A 369 -2.71 2.25 19.89
CA ARG A 369 -2.38 0.95 19.28
C ARG A 369 -1.79 1.13 17.91
N TYR A 370 -0.73 0.39 17.62
CA TYR A 370 -0.26 0.24 16.25
C TYR A 370 -1.16 -0.71 15.48
N LEU A 371 -1.25 -0.47 14.17
CA LEU A 371 -2.15 -1.20 13.29
C LEU A 371 -1.39 -2.28 12.55
N LEU A 372 -1.89 -3.52 12.67
CA LEU A 372 -1.40 -4.62 11.84
C LEU A 372 -1.65 -4.33 10.36
N HIS A 373 -0.66 -4.65 9.52
CA HIS A 373 -0.69 -4.42 8.08
C HIS A 373 -0.21 -5.66 7.29
N ALA A 374 -0.86 -5.96 6.17
CA ALA A 374 -0.39 -7.01 5.27
C ALA A 374 0.45 -6.36 4.17
N GLN A 375 1.76 -6.51 4.20
CA GLN A 375 2.63 -5.68 3.35
C GLN A 375 2.77 -6.23 1.92
N VAL A 376 2.83 -5.31 0.97
CA VAL A 376 3.15 -5.58 -0.43
C VAL A 376 4.49 -6.31 -0.61
N GLY A 377 4.64 -6.97 -1.76
CA GLY A 377 5.91 -7.58 -2.15
C GLY A 377 6.99 -6.50 -2.31
N ALA A 378 8.24 -6.90 -2.07
CA ALA A 378 9.41 -6.06 -2.30
C ALA A 378 10.55 -6.92 -2.84
N SER A 379 11.63 -6.27 -3.26
CA SER A 379 12.85 -6.91 -3.74
C SER A 379 14.07 -6.18 -3.19
N ASN A 380 14.04 -5.90 -1.88
CA ASN A 380 15.06 -5.09 -1.21
C ASN A 380 16.19 -5.96 -0.66
N HIS A 381 15.97 -7.27 -0.54
CA HIS A 381 16.96 -8.26 -0.09
C HIS A 381 16.61 -9.64 -0.66
N GLU A 382 17.60 -10.54 -0.78
CA GLU A 382 17.41 -11.93 -1.23
C GLU A 382 16.37 -12.71 -0.39
N GLU A 383 16.15 -12.29 0.85
CA GLU A 383 15.15 -12.87 1.75
C GLU A 383 13.71 -12.62 1.28
N ASP A 384 13.48 -11.60 0.45
CA ASP A 384 12.16 -11.34 -0.11
C ASP A 384 11.71 -12.45 -1.08
N LYS A 385 12.64 -13.16 -1.74
CA LYS A 385 12.34 -14.36 -2.56
C LYS A 385 11.76 -15.52 -1.74
N ARG A 386 11.88 -15.45 -0.41
CA ARG A 386 11.42 -16.49 0.52
C ARG A 386 10.27 -16.00 1.41
N ASN A 387 9.65 -14.89 1.03
CA ASN A 387 8.53 -14.30 1.74
C ASN A 387 7.54 -13.74 0.72
N ALA A 388 6.51 -14.53 0.41
CA ALA A 388 5.40 -14.13 -0.42
C ALA A 388 4.71 -12.87 0.15
N PRO A 389 4.14 -12.01 -0.71
CA PRO A 389 3.48 -10.79 -0.26
C PRO A 389 2.35 -11.06 0.73
N ALA A 390 2.29 -10.26 1.80
CA ALA A 390 1.18 -10.25 2.76
C ALA A 390 0.87 -11.65 3.35
N HIS A 391 -0.43 -11.96 3.45
CA HIS A 391 -0.95 -13.26 3.89
C HIS A 391 -1.26 -14.21 2.71
N ARG A 392 -0.91 -13.82 1.48
CA ARG A 392 -1.43 -14.44 0.26
C ARG A 392 -0.80 -15.81 -0.02
N ILE A 393 -1.56 -16.65 -0.72
CA ILE A 393 -1.05 -17.86 -1.36
C ILE A 393 0.03 -17.47 -2.39
N ARG A 394 1.05 -18.32 -2.55
CA ARG A 394 2.08 -18.14 -3.57
C ARG A 394 1.47 -18.16 -4.98
N VAL A 395 1.99 -17.30 -5.85
CA VAL A 395 1.58 -17.32 -7.26
C VAL A 395 2.02 -18.64 -7.91
N GLY A 396 1.11 -19.26 -8.67
CA GLY A 396 1.24 -20.61 -9.22
C GLY A 396 0.60 -21.69 -8.34
N GLU A 397 0.26 -21.37 -7.08
CA GLU A 397 -0.35 -22.31 -6.13
C GLU A 397 -1.82 -21.97 -5.83
N GLU A 398 -2.39 -20.94 -6.46
CA GLU A 398 -3.77 -20.51 -6.19
C GLU A 398 -4.80 -21.64 -6.47
N PRO A 399 -5.86 -21.76 -5.66
CA PRO A 399 -7.01 -22.61 -5.97
C PRO A 399 -7.99 -21.87 -6.90
N THR A 400 -9.12 -22.51 -7.22
CA THR A 400 -10.27 -21.92 -7.92
C THR A 400 -10.71 -20.59 -7.31
N LEU A 401 -11.34 -19.71 -8.08
CA LEU A 401 -11.76 -18.38 -7.60
C LEU A 401 -12.53 -18.45 -6.28
N LEU A 402 -13.54 -19.32 -6.19
CA LEU A 402 -14.39 -19.41 -5.01
C LEU A 402 -13.64 -19.95 -3.78
N ALA A 403 -12.84 -21.01 -3.94
CA ALA A 403 -11.99 -21.51 -2.85
C ALA A 403 -10.99 -20.44 -2.41
N HIS A 404 -10.38 -19.70 -3.35
CA HIS A 404 -9.40 -18.67 -3.02
C HIS A 404 -10.04 -17.52 -2.23
N LEU A 405 -11.22 -17.05 -2.65
CA LEU A 405 -11.99 -16.04 -1.92
C LEU A 405 -12.31 -16.50 -0.49
N LYS A 406 -12.79 -17.73 -0.32
CA LYS A 406 -13.11 -18.30 0.99
C LYS A 406 -11.88 -18.48 1.88
N GLN A 407 -10.76 -18.90 1.30
CA GLN A 407 -9.54 -19.19 2.05
C GLN A 407 -8.85 -17.93 2.58
N SER A 408 -8.81 -16.87 1.77
CA SER A 408 -8.12 -15.62 2.13
C SER A 408 -8.97 -14.72 3.02
N ALA A 409 -10.30 -14.74 2.88
CA ALA A 409 -11.25 -13.91 3.65
C ALA A 409 -10.96 -13.86 5.17
N PRO A 410 -10.77 -15.00 5.88
CA PRO A 410 -10.51 -15.02 7.32
C PRO A 410 -9.29 -14.21 7.76
N PHE A 411 -8.30 -13.99 6.88
CA PHE A 411 -7.10 -13.24 7.21
C PHE A 411 -7.28 -11.72 7.13
N HIS A 412 -8.28 -11.22 6.40
CA HIS A 412 -8.49 -9.78 6.26
C HIS A 412 -8.77 -9.09 7.59
N LYS A 413 -9.42 -9.77 8.54
CA LYS A 413 -9.77 -9.22 9.86
C LYS A 413 -8.54 -8.70 10.63
N TYR A 414 -7.37 -9.29 10.41
CA TYR A 414 -6.15 -8.94 11.15
C TYR A 414 -5.57 -7.58 10.75
N PHE A 415 -5.91 -7.01 9.59
CA PHE A 415 -5.15 -5.93 8.98
C PHE A 415 -5.96 -4.62 8.83
N PRO A 416 -6.26 -3.90 9.93
CA PRO A 416 -7.05 -2.66 9.88
C PRO A 416 -6.36 -1.54 9.09
N SER A 417 -5.01 -1.51 9.02
CA SER A 417 -4.30 -0.52 8.19
C SER A 417 -4.12 -0.93 6.74
N GLY A 418 -4.65 -2.08 6.33
CA GLY A 418 -4.70 -2.47 4.93
C GLY A 418 -4.18 -3.86 4.65
N THR A 419 -4.87 -4.50 3.72
CA THR A 419 -4.60 -5.79 3.10
C THR A 419 -5.42 -5.80 1.82
N GLY A 420 -5.05 -6.60 0.83
CA GLY A 420 -5.91 -6.81 -0.32
C GLY A 420 -5.51 -8.00 -1.15
N ASP A 421 -6.43 -8.46 -1.98
CA ASP A 421 -6.23 -9.61 -2.85
C ASP A 421 -6.48 -9.23 -4.32
N LEU A 422 -5.82 -9.96 -5.21
CA LEU A 422 -5.68 -9.60 -6.63
C LEU A 422 -6.10 -10.77 -7.49
N PHE A 423 -7.07 -10.54 -8.38
CA PHE A 423 -7.61 -11.56 -9.26
C PHE A 423 -7.51 -11.12 -10.71
N ALA A 424 -6.82 -11.91 -11.53
CA ALA A 424 -6.65 -11.65 -12.96
C ALA A 424 -7.76 -12.33 -13.76
N PHE A 425 -8.58 -11.58 -14.47
CA PHE A 425 -9.70 -12.07 -15.28
C PHE A 425 -9.36 -12.11 -16.77
N ASP A 426 -10.11 -12.90 -17.52
CA ASP A 426 -10.08 -12.88 -18.98
C ASP A 426 -10.92 -11.74 -19.57
N GLN A 427 -10.79 -11.55 -20.88
CA GLN A 427 -11.42 -10.45 -21.63
C GLN A 427 -12.95 -10.47 -21.61
N THR A 428 -13.60 -11.62 -21.39
CA THR A 428 -15.06 -11.78 -21.44
C THR A 428 -15.75 -10.97 -20.34
N TYR A 429 -15.08 -10.74 -19.20
CA TYR A 429 -15.62 -9.98 -18.08
C TYR A 429 -15.80 -8.48 -18.38
N VAL A 430 -15.20 -7.95 -19.45
CA VAL A 430 -15.41 -6.53 -19.84
C VAL A 430 -16.86 -6.25 -20.23
N ASP A 431 -17.52 -7.23 -20.84
CA ASP A 431 -18.92 -7.14 -21.23
C ASP A 431 -19.88 -7.61 -20.10
N HIS A 432 -19.33 -8.08 -18.99
CA HIS A 432 -20.04 -8.60 -17.81
C HIS A 432 -19.53 -7.94 -16.52
N CYS A 433 -19.47 -6.61 -16.51
CA CYS A 433 -19.03 -5.84 -15.34
C CYS A 433 -19.96 -6.05 -14.13
N ASP A 434 -21.23 -6.35 -14.37
CA ASP A 434 -22.21 -6.76 -13.36
C ASP A 434 -21.75 -8.01 -12.60
N ALA A 435 -21.24 -9.03 -13.29
CA ALA A 435 -20.71 -10.24 -12.67
C ALA A 435 -19.46 -9.94 -11.82
N VAL A 436 -18.61 -9.00 -12.26
CA VAL A 436 -17.45 -8.56 -11.46
C VAL A 436 -17.89 -7.86 -10.18
N VAL A 437 -18.91 -7.00 -10.25
CA VAL A 437 -19.50 -6.37 -9.06
C VAL A 437 -20.09 -7.42 -8.12
N ASP A 438 -20.76 -8.46 -8.64
CA ASP A 438 -21.30 -9.54 -7.81
C ASP A 438 -20.20 -10.34 -7.10
N ILE A 439 -19.05 -10.57 -7.75
CA ILE A 439 -17.86 -11.16 -7.12
C ILE A 439 -17.33 -10.28 -5.98
N ILE A 440 -17.27 -8.96 -6.19
CA ILE A 440 -16.82 -7.99 -5.18
C ILE A 440 -17.78 -7.99 -3.99
N ASP A 441 -19.08 -7.94 -4.24
CA ASP A 441 -20.12 -8.02 -3.21
C ASP A 441 -20.00 -9.34 -2.42
N GLY A 442 -19.80 -10.45 -3.12
CA GLY A 442 -19.56 -11.76 -2.52
C GLY A 442 -18.34 -11.77 -1.62
N ALA A 443 -17.20 -11.27 -2.10
CA ALA A 443 -15.98 -11.14 -1.32
C ALA A 443 -16.19 -10.27 -0.06
N PHE A 444 -16.88 -9.14 -0.19
CA PHE A 444 -17.15 -8.23 0.93
C PHE A 444 -18.09 -8.86 1.95
N SER A 445 -19.07 -9.66 1.50
CA SER A 445 -19.92 -10.46 2.40
C SER A 445 -19.15 -11.53 3.19
N LEU A 446 -18.01 -11.98 2.68
CA LEU A 446 -17.09 -12.90 3.38
C LEU A 446 -16.11 -12.17 4.32
N GLY A 447 -16.18 -10.84 4.43
CA GLY A 447 -15.31 -10.06 5.31
C GLY A 447 -14.03 -9.56 4.64
N TYR A 448 -14.02 -9.40 3.32
CA TYR A 448 -12.93 -8.70 2.65
C TYR A 448 -12.90 -7.22 3.01
N ARG A 449 -11.68 -6.70 3.13
CA ARG A 449 -11.39 -5.26 3.24
C ARG A 449 -11.11 -4.60 1.89
N TYR A 450 -10.44 -5.29 0.99
CA TYR A 450 -9.97 -4.72 -0.27
C TYR A 450 -9.80 -5.81 -1.32
N ILE A 451 -10.25 -5.54 -2.54
CA ILE A 451 -10.12 -6.45 -3.67
C ILE A 451 -9.75 -5.68 -4.93
N THR A 452 -8.90 -6.26 -5.76
CA THR A 452 -8.60 -5.74 -7.09
C THR A 452 -8.85 -6.83 -8.13
N THR A 453 -9.55 -6.46 -9.19
CA THR A 453 -9.71 -7.26 -10.40
C THR A 453 -8.96 -6.59 -11.55
N TYR A 454 -8.41 -7.34 -12.50
CA TYR A 454 -7.78 -6.74 -13.68
C TYR A 454 -7.76 -7.73 -14.82
N LEU A 455 -7.71 -7.26 -16.06
CA LEU A 455 -7.52 -8.14 -17.20
C LEU A 455 -6.07 -8.61 -17.27
N LYS A 456 -5.87 -9.93 -17.34
CA LYS A 456 -4.54 -10.56 -17.39
C LYS A 456 -3.64 -9.99 -18.49
N ASN A 457 -4.22 -9.66 -19.64
CA ASN A 457 -3.50 -9.26 -20.86
C ASN A 457 -3.29 -7.73 -21.00
N THR A 458 -3.64 -6.95 -19.98
CA THR A 458 -3.34 -5.51 -19.98
C THR A 458 -1.85 -5.25 -19.81
N ASP A 459 -1.37 -4.15 -20.39
CA ASP A 459 -0.02 -3.65 -20.17
C ASP A 459 0.14 -3.11 -18.74
N LEU A 460 -0.90 -2.44 -18.23
CA LEU A 460 -0.92 -1.88 -16.88
C LEU A 460 -1.34 -2.95 -15.86
N ILE A 461 -0.43 -3.35 -14.99
CA ILE A 461 -0.64 -4.41 -14.01
C ILE A 461 -0.41 -3.93 -12.58
N ARG A 462 -1.23 -4.44 -11.65
CA ARG A 462 -1.01 -4.28 -10.20
C ARG A 462 -0.02 -5.33 -9.70
N VAL A 463 1.19 -4.87 -9.33
CA VAL A 463 2.31 -5.73 -8.92
C VAL A 463 1.95 -6.45 -7.64
N THR A 464 1.69 -5.74 -6.55
CA THR A 464 1.18 -6.32 -5.30
C THR A 464 0.28 -5.37 -4.52
N GLY A 465 0.23 -4.11 -4.93
CA GLY A 465 -0.55 -3.02 -4.35
C GLY A 465 -0.36 -1.68 -5.10
N TYR A 466 0.75 -1.52 -5.82
CA TYR A 466 1.03 -0.43 -6.75
C TYR A 466 1.03 -0.90 -8.21
N LEU A 467 1.04 0.04 -9.16
CA LEU A 467 0.89 -0.22 -10.60
C LEU A 467 2.19 -0.03 -11.38
N VAL A 468 2.42 -0.87 -12.38
CA VAL A 468 3.49 -0.70 -13.38
C VAL A 468 2.98 -1.07 -14.77
N LYS A 469 3.64 -0.56 -15.81
CA LYS A 469 3.44 -1.06 -17.17
C LYS A 469 4.42 -2.19 -17.44
N LYS A 470 3.95 -3.34 -17.94
CA LYS A 470 4.80 -4.48 -18.32
C LYS A 470 5.81 -4.07 -19.38
N SER A 471 5.40 -3.25 -20.35
CA SER A 471 6.25 -2.67 -21.39
C SER A 471 7.40 -1.83 -20.82
N GLU A 472 7.14 -1.02 -19.79
CA GLU A 472 8.18 -0.23 -19.11
C GLU A 472 9.13 -1.11 -18.27
N VAL A 473 8.60 -2.16 -17.63
CA VAL A 473 9.41 -3.16 -16.92
C VAL A 473 10.32 -3.90 -17.91
N GLU A 474 9.83 -4.25 -19.10
CA GLU A 474 10.63 -4.89 -20.13
C GLU A 474 11.75 -3.98 -20.64
N LYS A 475 11.48 -2.69 -20.88
CA LYS A 475 12.52 -1.70 -21.22
C LYS A 475 13.58 -1.60 -20.14
N TYR A 476 13.16 -1.51 -18.87
CA TYR A 476 14.07 -1.51 -17.73
C TYR A 476 14.97 -2.76 -17.70
N ARG A 477 14.38 -3.96 -17.89
CA ARG A 477 15.11 -5.24 -17.96
C ARG A 477 16.11 -5.29 -19.13
N LYS A 478 15.91 -4.51 -20.19
CA LYS A 478 16.85 -4.33 -21.31
C LYS A 478 17.94 -3.29 -21.04
N GLY A 479 17.98 -2.69 -19.85
CA GLY A 479 18.96 -1.68 -19.45
C GLY A 479 18.58 -0.26 -19.87
N GLU A 480 17.36 -0.01 -20.33
CA GLU A 480 16.86 1.34 -20.61
C GLU A 480 16.48 2.06 -19.30
N VAL A 481 16.62 3.38 -19.29
CA VAL A 481 16.22 4.20 -18.14
C VAL A 481 14.70 4.26 -18.06
N ALA A 482 14.15 3.84 -16.91
CA ALA A 482 12.72 3.97 -16.62
C ALA A 482 12.44 5.30 -15.92
N LEU A 483 11.38 6.00 -16.35
CA LEU A 483 10.94 7.25 -15.72
C LEU A 483 10.56 7.05 -14.25
N ARG A 484 9.80 5.98 -13.98
CA ARG A 484 9.24 5.70 -12.67
C ARG A 484 10.18 4.83 -11.87
N ASP A 485 10.35 5.16 -10.60
CA ASP A 485 10.99 4.25 -9.67
C ASP A 485 10.18 2.95 -9.64
N THR A 486 8.87 2.95 -9.40
CA THR A 486 8.05 1.74 -9.25
C THR A 486 8.18 0.68 -10.35
N THR A 487 8.60 1.03 -11.57
CA THR A 487 9.04 0.07 -12.60
C THR A 487 10.17 -0.86 -12.12
N TRP A 488 11.19 -0.35 -11.43
CA TRP A 488 12.30 -1.16 -10.86
C TRP A 488 11.80 -2.18 -9.81
N TYR A 489 10.84 -1.77 -8.99
CA TYR A 489 10.29 -2.49 -7.86
C TYR A 489 9.37 -3.55 -8.42
N GLY A 490 8.60 -3.19 -9.46
CA GLY A 490 7.79 -4.12 -10.24
C GLY A 490 8.64 -5.23 -10.83
N SER A 491 9.77 -4.91 -11.49
CA SER A 491 10.68 -5.92 -12.03
C SER A 491 11.18 -6.87 -10.95
N GLY A 492 11.72 -6.33 -9.86
CA GLY A 492 12.31 -7.15 -8.80
C GLY A 492 11.26 -7.94 -8.01
N THR A 493 10.09 -7.36 -7.75
CA THR A 493 8.99 -8.08 -7.07
C THR A 493 8.44 -9.20 -7.93
N ASP A 494 8.36 -8.99 -9.24
CA ASP A 494 8.00 -10.05 -10.18
C ASP A 494 9.05 -11.18 -10.19
N GLU A 495 10.35 -10.86 -10.19
CA GLU A 495 11.41 -11.86 -10.04
C GLU A 495 11.35 -12.63 -8.70
N CYS A 496 10.83 -12.00 -7.64
CA CYS A 496 10.72 -12.63 -6.33
C CYS A 496 9.45 -13.48 -6.15
N ALA A 497 8.34 -13.09 -6.78
CA ALA A 497 7.02 -13.63 -6.47
C ALA A 497 6.14 -13.93 -7.69
N ASN A 498 6.69 -13.90 -8.91
CA ASN A 498 6.02 -14.20 -10.18
C ASN A 498 4.70 -13.45 -10.36
N VAL A 499 4.64 -12.19 -9.91
CA VAL A 499 3.38 -11.44 -9.77
C VAL A 499 2.70 -11.14 -11.10
N PHE A 500 3.42 -11.21 -12.21
CA PHE A 500 2.83 -11.08 -13.55
C PHE A 500 2.14 -12.36 -14.01
N ASP A 501 2.43 -13.50 -13.37
CA ASP A 501 2.00 -14.84 -13.75
C ASP A 501 0.83 -15.39 -12.92
N ARG A 502 0.13 -14.53 -12.15
CA ARG A 502 -1.10 -14.91 -11.42
C ARG A 502 -2.09 -15.72 -12.26
N GLN A 503 -2.76 -16.66 -11.61
CA GLN A 503 -3.74 -17.51 -12.26
C GLN A 503 -4.84 -16.69 -12.97
N LEU A 504 -5.11 -17.04 -14.23
CA LEU A 504 -6.22 -16.49 -15.00
C LEU A 504 -7.54 -17.08 -14.49
N ARG A 505 -8.49 -16.21 -14.15
CA ARG A 505 -9.86 -16.55 -13.79
C ARG A 505 -10.69 -16.59 -15.07
N ASP A 506 -10.83 -17.79 -15.63
CA ASP A 506 -11.68 -18.06 -16.80
C ASP A 506 -12.97 -18.77 -16.40
N GLU A 507 -13.85 -19.01 -17.36
CA GLU A 507 -15.13 -19.71 -17.12
C GLU A 507 -14.94 -21.07 -16.42
N LYS A 508 -13.86 -21.80 -16.73
CA LYS A 508 -13.58 -23.11 -16.11
C LYS A 508 -13.17 -22.96 -14.66
N ASP A 509 -12.31 -21.99 -14.35
CA ASP A 509 -11.87 -21.70 -12.98
C ASP A 509 -13.04 -21.30 -12.06
N VAL A 510 -14.03 -20.61 -12.61
CA VAL A 510 -15.23 -20.19 -11.86
C VAL A 510 -16.24 -21.33 -11.68
N ILE A 511 -16.37 -22.24 -12.65
CA ILE A 511 -17.37 -23.33 -12.60
C ILE A 511 -16.86 -24.58 -11.85
N ALA A 512 -15.55 -24.76 -11.69
CA ALA A 512 -14.90 -26.00 -11.23
C ALA A 512 -15.29 -26.55 -9.83
N GLU A 513 -16.29 -26.00 -9.15
CA GLU A 513 -16.83 -26.49 -7.86
C GLU A 513 -18.29 -26.98 -7.90
N LYS A 514 -18.82 -27.32 -9.09
CA LYS A 514 -20.01 -28.20 -9.20
C LYS A 514 -19.58 -29.65 -9.32
#